data_AF-A0AAD5Q2K5-F1
#
_entry.id   AF-A0AAD5Q2K5-F1
#
_cell.length_a   1.000
_cell.length_b   1.000
_cell.length_c   1.000
_cell.angle_alpha   90.00
_cell.angle_beta   90.00
_cell.angle_gamma   90.00
#
_symmetry.space_group_name_H-M   'P 1'
#
loop_
_entity.id
_entity.type
_entity.pdbx_description
1 polymer ?
#
loop_
_entity_poly.entity_id
_entity_poly.type
_entity_poly.pdbx_seq_one_letter_code
_entity_poly.pdbx_strand_id
1 'polypeptide(L)'
;MLSFGSGYRKELHKYTQRGASETILFGLIGLYISVPRLDADYMATVSIDVLADFFSLPLDRDEEISPGIYVSKPGPLRPLAEMMHKAVQECGQKLKERGFADFGAFVLAHLQPKPG
;
A
#
# COMPACT_ATOMS: atom_id res chain seq x y z
N MET A 1 -1.81 -11.84 -2.64
CA MET A 1 -1.78 -10.51 -1.98
C MET A 1 -0.95 -10.52 -0.69
N LEU A 2 -1.09 -11.50 0.22
CA LEU A 2 -0.29 -11.57 1.47
C LEU A 2 1.23 -11.84 1.31
N SER A 3 1.72 -12.06 0.08
CA SER A 3 3.15 -12.27 -0.20
C SER A 3 3.90 -11.00 -0.61
N PHE A 4 3.23 -9.83 -0.66
CA PHE A 4 3.93 -8.56 -0.84
C PHE A 4 4.92 -8.36 0.32
N GLY A 5 6.20 -8.15 0.00
CA GLY A 5 7.26 -7.98 1.01
C GLY A 5 8.01 -9.25 1.42
N SER A 6 7.66 -10.44 0.91
CA SER A 6 8.41 -11.68 1.24
C SER A 6 9.88 -11.62 0.82
N GLY A 7 10.17 -10.96 -0.31
CA GLY A 7 11.53 -10.66 -0.78
C GLY A 7 12.25 -9.56 0.01
N TYR A 8 11.51 -8.72 0.75
CA TYR A 8 12.03 -7.57 1.50
C TYR A 8 12.16 -7.85 3.00
N ARG A 9 12.10 -9.13 3.43
CA ARG A 9 12.05 -9.48 4.86
C ARG A 9 13.22 -8.92 5.66
N LYS A 10 14.43 -8.87 5.07
CA LYS A 10 15.62 -8.31 5.70
C LYS A 10 15.57 -6.78 5.76
N GLU A 11 15.18 -6.10 4.68
CA GLU A 11 15.04 -4.64 4.71
C GLU A 11 13.89 -4.18 5.61
N LEU A 12 12.74 -4.84 5.58
CA LEU A 12 11.61 -4.52 6.46
C LEU A 12 11.99 -4.65 7.93
N HIS A 13 12.65 -5.75 8.32
CA HIS A 13 13.10 -5.87 9.70
C HIS A 13 14.13 -4.79 10.07
N LYS A 14 14.99 -4.39 9.13
CA LYS A 14 15.99 -3.33 9.34
C LYS A 14 15.37 -1.93 9.51
N TYR A 15 14.38 -1.58 8.70
CA TYR A 15 13.86 -0.20 8.61
C TYR A 15 12.52 0.02 9.31
N THR A 16 11.68 -1.00 9.44
CA THR A 16 10.37 -0.90 10.12
C THR A 16 10.34 -1.65 11.45
N GLN A 17 11.42 -2.37 11.79
CA GLN A 17 11.51 -3.32 12.92
C GLN A 17 10.43 -4.42 12.91
N ARG A 18 9.74 -4.60 11.79
CA ARG A 18 8.61 -5.53 11.65
C ARG A 18 8.86 -6.56 10.56
N GLY A 19 8.22 -7.71 10.69
CA GLY A 19 8.17 -8.68 9.60
C GLY A 19 7.34 -8.16 8.41
N ALA A 20 7.44 -8.82 7.26
CA ALA A 20 6.64 -8.48 6.09
C ALA A 20 5.13 -8.54 6.36
N SER A 21 4.66 -9.66 6.94
CA SER A 21 3.25 -9.85 7.26
C SER A 21 2.73 -8.82 8.28
N GLU A 22 3.56 -8.46 9.26
CA GLU A 22 3.21 -7.51 10.30
C GLU A 22 3.18 -6.06 9.77
N THR A 23 4.13 -5.69 8.89
CA THR A 23 4.13 -4.38 8.21
C THR A 23 2.87 -4.23 7.36
N ILE A 24 2.51 -5.27 6.60
CA ILE A 24 1.29 -5.25 5.78
C ILE A 24 0.04 -5.15 6.66
N LEU A 25 -0.04 -5.93 7.73
CA LEU A 25 -1.19 -5.89 8.65
C LEU A 25 -1.32 -4.52 9.32
N PHE A 26 -0.20 -3.96 9.79
CA PHE A 26 -0.16 -2.63 10.42
C PHE A 26 -0.69 -1.57 9.47
N GLY A 27 -0.21 -1.54 8.22
CA GLY A 27 -0.67 -0.55 7.25
C GLY A 27 -2.12 -0.73 6.83
N LEU A 28 -2.61 -1.98 6.71
CA LEU A 28 -4.02 -2.24 6.43
C LEU A 28 -4.93 -1.77 7.57
N ILE A 29 -4.55 -2.00 8.83
CA ILE A 29 -5.30 -1.51 10.00
C ILE A 29 -5.26 0.03 10.03
N GLY A 30 -4.08 0.63 9.81
CA GLY A 30 -3.94 2.08 9.77
C GLY A 30 -4.84 2.72 8.72
N LEU A 31 -4.89 2.12 7.54
CA LEU A 31 -5.73 2.55 6.43
C LEU A 31 -7.23 2.35 6.73
N TYR A 32 -7.62 1.24 7.36
CA TYR A 32 -9.01 0.98 7.76
C TYR A 32 -9.52 1.96 8.83
N ILE A 33 -8.67 2.34 9.78
CA ILE A 33 -9.05 3.26 10.87
C ILE A 33 -9.05 4.72 10.38
N SER A 34 -8.09 5.09 9.53
CA SER A 34 -7.84 6.50 9.20
C SER A 34 -8.58 6.99 7.96
N VAL A 35 -8.94 6.08 7.04
CA VAL A 35 -9.62 6.48 5.80
C VAL A 35 -11.13 6.37 6.00
N PRO A 36 -11.88 7.50 5.95
CA PRO A 36 -13.32 7.48 6.22
C PRO A 36 -14.12 6.62 5.24
N ARG A 37 -13.64 6.44 4.00
CA ARG A 37 -14.15 5.48 3.00
C ARG A 37 -13.03 4.98 2.09
N LEU A 38 -12.73 3.68 2.15
CA LEU A 38 -11.85 3.02 1.19
C LEU A 38 -12.64 2.64 -0.07
N ASP A 39 -13.05 3.65 -0.83
CA ASP A 39 -13.83 3.49 -2.06
C ASP A 39 -12.94 3.42 -3.31
N ALA A 40 -13.56 3.08 -4.44
CA ALA A 40 -12.88 2.90 -5.70
C ALA A 40 -12.19 4.18 -6.20
N ASP A 41 -12.75 5.35 -5.87
CA ASP A 41 -12.16 6.66 -6.22
C ASP A 41 -10.89 6.92 -5.40
N TYR A 42 -10.96 6.78 -4.08
CA TYR A 42 -9.81 6.94 -3.20
C TYR A 42 -8.68 5.98 -3.58
N MET A 43 -9.00 4.70 -3.81
CA MET A 43 -8.01 3.70 -4.23
C MET A 43 -7.35 4.06 -5.57
N ALA A 44 -8.10 4.65 -6.50
CA ALA A 44 -7.58 5.05 -7.81
C ALA A 44 -6.68 6.30 -7.75
N THR A 45 -6.86 7.18 -6.76
CA THR A 45 -6.18 8.47 -6.69
C THR A 45 -5.18 8.63 -5.54
N VAL A 46 -5.14 7.70 -4.57
CA VAL A 46 -4.22 7.76 -3.43
C VAL A 46 -2.77 7.87 -3.92
N SER A 47 -1.97 8.73 -3.28
CA SER A 47 -0.56 8.89 -3.61
C SER A 47 0.29 7.79 -2.96
N ILE A 48 1.49 7.57 -3.50
CA ILE A 48 2.46 6.65 -2.89
C ILE A 48 2.90 7.12 -1.51
N ASP A 49 3.02 8.43 -1.28
CA ASP A 49 3.45 9.01 0.01
C ASP A 49 2.44 8.70 1.11
N VAL A 50 1.15 8.94 0.85
CA VAL A 50 0.06 8.62 1.80
C VAL A 50 0.03 7.12 2.09
N LEU A 51 0.20 6.28 1.06
CA LEU A 51 0.26 4.85 1.26
C LEU A 51 1.50 4.45 2.07
N ALA A 52 2.67 4.99 1.76
CA ALA A 52 3.90 4.69 2.47
C ALA A 52 3.83 5.07 3.95
N ASP A 53 3.19 6.20 4.26
CA ASP A 53 2.94 6.66 5.64
C ASP A 53 2.10 5.65 6.42
N PHE A 54 1.00 5.15 5.85
CA PHE A 54 0.18 4.13 6.51
C PHE A 54 0.97 2.86 6.84
N PHE A 55 1.84 2.44 5.94
CA PHE A 55 2.66 1.23 6.12
C PHE A 55 4.00 1.52 6.83
N SER A 56 4.24 2.77 7.23
CA SER A 56 5.50 3.24 7.81
C SER A 56 6.74 2.83 6.99
N LEU A 57 6.65 3.00 5.67
CA LEU A 57 7.70 2.67 4.72
C LEU A 57 8.51 3.93 4.36
N PRO A 58 9.80 4.02 4.74
CA PRO A 58 10.65 5.12 4.30
C PRO A 58 10.87 5.04 2.78
N LEU A 59 10.32 6.02 2.05
CA LEU A 59 10.47 6.14 0.60
C LEU A 59 11.84 6.66 0.18
N ASP A 60 12.46 7.45 1.06
CA ASP A 60 13.75 8.06 0.83
C ASP A 60 14.68 7.82 2.04
N ARG A 61 15.98 7.99 1.80
CA ARG A 61 17.02 7.97 2.82
C ARG A 61 17.97 9.13 2.60
N ASP A 62 18.41 9.74 3.69
CA ASP A 62 19.46 10.75 3.64
C ASP A 62 20.82 10.04 3.54
N GLU A 63 21.61 10.42 2.54
CA GLU A 63 22.97 9.95 2.35
C GLU A 63 23.94 11.13 2.44
N GLU A 64 24.88 11.06 3.39
CA GLU A 64 25.91 12.08 3.55
C GLU A 64 26.93 11.95 2.42
N ILE A 65 27.02 13.00 1.59
CA ILE A 65 27.99 13.05 0.48
C ILE A 65 29.23 13.87 0.85
N SER A 66 29.13 14.71 1.89
CA SER A 66 30.23 15.49 2.46
C SER A 66 29.82 15.96 3.87
N PRO A 67 30.78 16.31 4.76
CA PRO A 67 30.46 16.78 6.10
C PRO A 67 29.42 17.91 6.09
N GLY A 68 28.23 17.63 6.65
CA GLY A 68 27.11 18.57 6.71
C GLY A 68 26.29 18.73 5.41
N ILE A 69 26.58 17.95 4.36
CA ILE A 69 25.81 17.92 3.11
C ILE A 69 25.18 16.54 2.93
N TYR A 70 23.85 16.52 3.01
CA TYR A 70 23.02 15.33 2.84
C TYR A 70 22.22 15.43 1.55
N VAL A 71 22.10 14.32 0.83
CA VAL A 71 21.24 14.19 -0.35
C VAL A 71 20.20 13.11 -0.08
N SER A 72 18.94 13.44 -0.35
CA SER A 72 17.85 12.46 -0.33
C SER A 72 17.96 11.55 -1.56
N LYS A 73 18.06 10.24 -1.32
CA LYS A 73 18.03 9.21 -2.36
C LYS A 73 16.87 8.25 -2.12
N PRO A 74 16.35 7.60 -3.19
CA PRO A 74 15.38 6.52 -3.05
C PRO A 74 15.79 5.49 -1.99
N GLY A 75 14.90 5.28 -1.02
CA GLY A 75 15.05 4.31 0.04
C GLY A 75 14.91 2.88 -0.50
N PRO A 76 15.49 1.88 0.19
CA PRO A 76 15.45 0.48 -0.25
C PRO A 76 14.04 -0.13 -0.25
N LEU A 77 13.09 0.50 0.45
CA LEU A 77 11.69 0.06 0.50
C LEU A 77 10.79 0.78 -0.52
N ARG A 78 11.31 1.76 -1.25
CA ARG A 78 10.56 2.47 -2.30
C ARG A 78 9.97 1.52 -3.36
N PRO A 79 10.69 0.51 -3.88
CA PRO A 79 10.11 -0.39 -4.88
C PRO A 79 8.94 -1.22 -4.31
N LEU A 80 8.99 -1.57 -3.01
CA LEU A 80 7.88 -2.24 -2.35
C LEU A 80 6.65 -1.33 -2.25
N ALA A 81 6.85 -0.07 -1.86
CA ALA A 81 5.78 0.92 -1.81
C ALA A 81 5.18 1.17 -3.21
N GLU A 82 5.99 1.26 -4.26
CA GLU A 82 5.54 1.39 -5.65
C GLU A 82 4.70 0.20 -6.10
N MET A 83 5.13 -1.04 -5.77
CA MET A 83 4.35 -2.24 -6.07
C MET A 83 3.00 -2.24 -5.37
N MET A 84 2.97 -1.87 -4.09
CA MET A 84 1.73 -1.81 -3.31
C MET A 84 0.80 -0.72 -3.84
N HIS A 85 1.36 0.46 -4.13
CA HIS A 85 0.65 1.59 -4.71
C HIS A 85 0.01 1.24 -6.04
N LYS A 86 0.77 0.62 -6.95
CA LYS A 86 0.26 0.13 -8.23
C LYS A 86 -0.89 -0.87 -8.04
N ALA A 87 -0.76 -1.82 -7.11
CA ALA A 87 -1.82 -2.79 -6.85
C ALA A 87 -3.11 -2.14 -6.32
N VAL A 88 -3.00 -1.14 -5.45
CA VAL A 88 -4.15 -0.37 -4.93
C VAL A 88 -4.82 0.43 -6.05
N GLN A 89 -4.03 1.16 -6.86
CA GLN A 89 -4.54 1.94 -7.98
C GLN A 89 -5.22 1.07 -9.04
N GLU A 90 -4.60 -0.03 -9.45
CA GLU A 90 -5.20 -0.97 -10.41
C GLU A 90 -6.52 -1.55 -9.89
N CYS A 91 -6.61 -1.81 -8.58
CA CYS A 91 -7.84 -2.28 -7.97
C CYS A 91 -8.93 -1.20 -8.02
N GLY A 92 -8.62 0.04 -7.62
CA GLY A 92 -9.55 1.17 -7.71
C GLY A 92 -10.05 1.40 -9.13
N GLN A 93 -9.15 1.42 -10.11
CA GLN A 93 -9.50 1.57 -11.53
C GLN A 93 -10.44 0.46 -12.01
N LYS A 94 -10.14 -0.81 -11.70
CA LYS A 94 -10.99 -1.95 -12.07
C LYS A 94 -12.37 -1.90 -11.41
N LEU A 95 -12.47 -1.42 -10.17
CA LEU A 95 -13.75 -1.24 -9.51
C LEU A 95 -14.57 -0.16 -10.22
N LYS A 96 -13.96 0.97 -10.57
CA LYS A 96 -14.59 2.05 -11.34
C LYS A 96 -15.05 1.59 -12.72
N GLU A 97 -14.18 0.92 -13.48
CA GLU A 97 -14.50 0.36 -14.80
C GLU A 97 -15.70 -0.59 -14.77
N ARG A 98 -15.87 -1.32 -13.66
CA ARG A 98 -16.95 -2.28 -13.46
C ARG A 98 -18.19 -1.67 -12.76
N GLY A 99 -18.17 -0.38 -12.45
CA GLY A 99 -19.29 0.32 -11.80
C GLY A 99 -19.50 -0.03 -10.33
N PHE A 100 -18.47 -0.52 -9.63
CA PHE A 100 -18.53 -0.81 -8.20
C PHE A 100 -17.98 0.35 -7.37
N ALA A 101 -18.73 0.76 -6.35
CA ALA A 101 -18.33 1.84 -5.45
C ALA A 101 -17.12 1.47 -4.59
N ASP A 102 -16.99 0.20 -4.21
CA ASP A 102 -15.89 -0.32 -3.39
C ASP A 102 -15.72 -1.83 -3.60
N PHE A 103 -14.69 -2.39 -2.97
CA PHE A 103 -14.41 -3.82 -3.07
C PHE A 103 -15.49 -4.70 -2.42
N GLY A 104 -16.17 -4.21 -1.39
CA GLY A 104 -17.28 -4.91 -0.73
C GLY A 104 -18.48 -5.06 -1.67
N ALA A 105 -18.84 -4.01 -2.39
CA ALA A 105 -19.88 -4.03 -3.42
C ALA A 105 -19.56 -5.04 -4.53
N PHE A 106 -18.30 -5.08 -4.99
CA PHE A 106 -17.83 -6.08 -5.95
C PHE A 106 -18.02 -7.50 -5.42
N VAL A 107 -17.58 -7.78 -4.19
CA VAL A 107 -17.70 -9.12 -3.58
C VAL A 107 -19.17 -9.52 -3.42
N LEU A 108 -20.02 -8.65 -2.87
CA LEU A 108 -21.44 -8.92 -2.68
C LEU A 108 -22.17 -9.24 -3.99
N ALA A 109 -21.85 -8.53 -5.08
CA ALA A 109 -22.44 -8.77 -6.38
C ALA A 109 -22.09 -10.15 -6.97
N HIS A 110 -20.95 -10.73 -6.59
CA HIS A 110 -20.50 -12.05 -7.06
C HIS A 110 -20.77 -13.18 -6.06
N LEU A 111 -21.25 -12.86 -4.86
CA LEU A 111 -21.68 -13.83 -3.84
C LEU A 111 -23.18 -14.17 -3.93
N GLN A 112 -23.97 -13.45 -4.74
CA GLN A 112 -25.39 -13.78 -4.88
C GLN A 112 -25.55 -15.18 -5.52
N PRO A 113 -26.21 -16.14 -4.84
CA PRO A 113 -26.49 -17.42 -5.44
C PRO A 113 -27.40 -17.22 -6.66
N LYS A 114 -27.12 -17.96 -7.74
CA LYS A 114 -28.02 -18.00 -8.91
C LYS A 114 -29.46 -18.25 -8.42
N PRO A 115 -30.45 -17.45 -8.81
CA PRO A 115 -31.84 -17.82 -8.58
C PRO A 115 -32.07 -19.15 -9.29
N GLY A 116 -32.38 -20.19 -8.50
CA GLY A 116 -32.82 -21.49 -8.98
C GLY A 116 -34.30 -21.47 -9.34
#